data_AF-M3DH58-F1
#
_entry.id   AF-M3DH58-F1
#
_cell.length_a   1.000
_cell.length_b   1.000
_cell.length_c   1.000
_cell.angle_alpha   90.00
_cell.angle_beta   90.00
_cell.angle_gamma   90.00
#
_symmetry.space_group_name_H-M   'P 1'
#
loop_
_entity.id
_entity.type
_entity.pdbx_description
1 polymer ?
#
loop_
_entity_poly.entity_id
_entity_poly.type
_entity_poly.pdbx_seq_one_letter_code
_entity_poly.pdbx_strand_id
1 'polypeptide(L)'
;MIDSFTPRNAPQNQCSNGAGVGTSEVTDRPTDAYAALAYVKRSKVVNNDRIVLLGWSHGGSSVFATVDTNSTLQYRSENQRPFKAVISFYPGCGLNNAFGGISNSQYLPYTHIKILAAGADPLYTGGYCNTRVSRAQTLCASSATNNSIAMTVYPNTHHSFDEAKAVSSKFDTNDVAAKPNADQEAVNFFQLYNP
;
A
#
# COMPACT_ATOMS: atom_id res chain seq x y z
N MET A 1 -0.43 5.97 -10.30
CA MET A 1 -1.79 5.43 -10.48
C MET A 1 -2.58 6.43 -11.32
N ILE A 2 -3.57 5.99 -12.10
CA ILE A 2 -4.47 6.92 -12.81
C ILE A 2 -5.34 7.70 -11.82
N ASP A 3 -5.89 8.84 -12.25
CA ASP A 3 -6.85 9.61 -11.45
C ASP A 3 -8.12 8.77 -11.21
N SER A 4 -8.30 8.37 -9.95
CA SER A 4 -9.42 7.54 -9.52
C SER A 4 -10.69 8.34 -9.22
N PHE A 5 -10.61 9.66 -9.06
CA PHE A 5 -11.67 10.47 -8.48
C PHE A 5 -12.42 11.28 -9.52
N THR A 6 -11.70 12.07 -10.34
CA THR A 6 -12.32 12.98 -11.30
C THR A 6 -13.21 12.26 -12.32
N PRO A 7 -12.80 11.12 -12.91
CA PRO A 7 -13.66 10.39 -13.85
C PRO A 7 -14.94 9.82 -13.21
N ARG A 8 -14.97 9.70 -11.88
CA ARG A 8 -16.12 9.20 -11.11
C ARG A 8 -16.98 10.32 -10.52
N ASN A 9 -16.64 11.59 -10.75
CA ASN A 9 -17.21 12.74 -10.03
C ASN A 9 -17.16 12.56 -8.50
N ALA A 10 -16.14 11.85 -8.00
CA ALA A 10 -15.99 11.59 -6.58
C ALA A 10 -15.33 12.79 -5.88
N PRO A 11 -15.66 13.06 -4.59
CA PRO A 11 -14.95 14.04 -3.79
C PRO A 11 -13.44 13.77 -3.77
N GLN A 12 -12.59 14.79 -3.78
CA GLN A 12 -11.14 14.57 -3.70
C GLN A 12 -10.71 14.18 -2.27
N ASN A 13 -11.46 14.64 -1.27
CA ASN A 13 -11.27 14.22 0.11
C ASN A 13 -11.93 12.84 0.34
N GLN A 14 -11.09 11.84 0.55
CA GLN A 14 -11.51 10.47 0.87
C GLN A 14 -11.40 10.14 2.37
N CYS A 15 -10.97 11.09 3.19
CA CYS A 15 -10.91 10.90 4.64
C CYS A 15 -12.32 10.77 5.20
N SER A 16 -12.51 9.80 6.10
CA SER A 16 -13.78 9.61 6.83
C SER A 16 -14.98 9.26 5.95
N ASN A 17 -14.77 8.85 4.70
CA ASN A 17 -15.84 8.29 3.89
C ASN A 17 -16.23 6.92 4.47
N GLY A 18 -17.52 6.74 4.78
CA GLY A 18 -18.05 5.48 5.26
C GLY A 18 -18.02 4.39 4.17
N ALA A 19 -18.28 3.15 4.56
CA ALA A 19 -18.39 2.05 3.61
C ALA A 19 -19.44 2.36 2.52
N GLY A 20 -19.06 2.20 1.25
CA GLY A 20 -19.95 2.46 0.11
C GLY A 20 -20.10 3.94 -0.28
N VAL A 21 -19.36 4.84 0.34
CA VAL A 21 -19.30 6.27 -0.02
C VAL A 21 -17.91 6.60 -0.54
N GLY A 22 -17.82 7.34 -1.64
CA GLY A 22 -16.54 7.73 -2.23
C GLY A 22 -15.92 6.65 -3.12
N THR A 23 -14.62 6.74 -3.37
CA THR A 23 -13.89 5.81 -4.24
C THR A 23 -13.10 4.85 -3.38
N SER A 24 -13.51 3.58 -3.39
CA SER A 24 -13.00 2.55 -2.49
C SER A 24 -11.53 2.22 -2.75
N GLU A 25 -10.70 2.32 -1.71
CA GLU A 25 -9.33 1.82 -1.69
C GLU A 25 -9.24 0.30 -1.82
N VAL A 26 -10.32 -0.43 -1.56
CA VAL A 26 -10.34 -1.90 -1.58
C VAL A 26 -10.81 -2.46 -2.92
N THR A 27 -11.70 -1.77 -3.64
CA THR A 27 -12.35 -2.31 -4.85
C THR A 27 -12.13 -1.45 -6.09
N ASP A 28 -12.26 -0.13 -5.99
CA ASP A 28 -12.18 0.77 -7.16
C ASP A 28 -10.72 1.04 -7.52
N ARG A 29 -9.92 1.44 -6.54
CA ARG A 29 -8.53 1.85 -6.76
C ARG A 29 -7.60 0.69 -7.17
N PRO A 30 -7.81 -0.57 -6.70
CA PRO A 30 -7.12 -1.72 -7.28
C PRO A 30 -7.43 -1.93 -8.76
N THR A 31 -8.69 -1.76 -9.17
CA THR A 31 -9.09 -1.84 -10.59
C THR A 31 -8.36 -0.76 -11.41
N ASP A 32 -8.28 0.46 -10.88
CA ASP A 32 -7.53 1.56 -11.50
C ASP A 32 -6.02 1.28 -11.60
N ALA A 33 -5.43 0.63 -10.59
CA ALA A 33 -4.02 0.22 -10.62
C ALA A 33 -3.74 -0.79 -11.73
N TYR A 34 -4.66 -1.74 -11.96
CA TYR A 34 -4.54 -2.69 -13.06
C TYR A 34 -4.81 -2.07 -14.44
N ALA A 35 -5.72 -1.10 -14.53
CA ALA A 35 -5.88 -0.31 -15.76
C ALA A 35 -4.61 0.50 -16.08
N ALA A 36 -3.98 1.08 -15.06
CA ALA A 36 -2.70 1.78 -15.20
C ALA A 36 -1.58 0.83 -15.65
N LEU A 37 -1.52 -0.38 -15.08
CA LEU A 37 -0.59 -1.43 -15.52
C LEU A 37 -0.79 -1.77 -17.01
N ALA A 38 -2.03 -2.00 -17.44
CA ALA A 38 -2.35 -2.29 -18.83
C ALA A 38 -1.96 -1.14 -19.78
N TYR A 39 -2.06 0.11 -19.33
CA TYR A 39 -1.57 1.27 -20.06
C TYR A 39 -0.04 1.27 -20.17
N VAL A 40 0.64 1.16 -19.05
CA VAL A 40 2.11 1.21 -18.96
C VAL A 40 2.76 0.07 -19.76
N LYS A 41 2.15 -1.12 -19.77
CA LYS A 41 2.64 -2.29 -20.53
C LYS A 41 2.76 -2.05 -22.05
N ARG A 42 2.09 -1.03 -22.60
CA ARG A 42 2.17 -0.67 -24.03
C ARG A 42 3.38 0.20 -24.36
N SER A 43 4.06 0.74 -23.36
CA SER A 43 5.23 1.58 -23.56
C SER A 43 6.44 0.75 -23.99
N LYS A 44 7.15 1.19 -25.03
CA LYS A 44 8.40 0.53 -25.49
C LYS A 44 9.62 0.81 -24.61
N VAL A 45 9.51 1.78 -23.69
CA VAL A 45 10.62 2.18 -22.80
C VAL A 45 10.46 1.64 -21.37
N VAL A 46 9.37 0.91 -21.09
CA VAL A 46 9.14 0.29 -19.78
C VAL A 46 9.43 -1.20 -19.89
N ASN A 47 10.21 -1.71 -18.95
CA ASN A 47 10.38 -3.14 -18.79
C ASN A 47 9.17 -3.71 -18.03
N ASN A 48 8.32 -4.47 -18.74
CA ASN A 48 7.09 -5.04 -18.21
C ASN A 48 7.30 -6.09 -17.10
N ASP A 49 8.52 -6.62 -16.99
CA ASP A 49 8.89 -7.54 -15.92
C ASP A 49 9.40 -6.81 -14.67
N ARG A 50 9.47 -5.48 -14.68
CA ARG A 50 10.06 -4.68 -13.60
C ARG A 50 9.14 -3.62 -13.01
N ILE A 51 7.84 -3.89 -12.96
CA ILE A 51 6.84 -2.94 -12.49
C ILE A 51 6.63 -3.09 -10.98
N VAL A 52 6.67 -1.98 -10.24
CA VAL A 52 6.43 -1.91 -8.78
C VAL A 52 5.25 -1.00 -8.47
N LEU A 53 4.69 -1.14 -7.26
CA LEU A 53 3.65 -0.25 -6.75
C LEU A 53 4.11 0.52 -5.52
N LEU A 54 3.68 1.78 -5.46
CA LEU A 54 3.96 2.70 -4.37
C LEU A 54 2.70 3.53 -4.11
N GLY A 55 2.33 3.69 -2.84
CA GLY A 55 1.18 4.48 -2.45
C GLY A 55 1.27 5.01 -1.02
N TRP A 56 0.57 6.11 -0.76
CA TRP A 56 0.54 6.85 0.49
C TRP A 56 -0.89 7.01 1.03
N SER A 57 -1.10 6.96 2.35
CA SER A 57 -2.42 7.12 3.00
C SER A 57 -3.46 6.18 2.38
N HIS A 58 -4.57 6.73 1.88
CA HIS A 58 -5.59 6.02 1.12
C HIS A 58 -5.01 5.30 -0.11
N GLY A 59 -3.99 5.87 -0.76
CA GLY A 59 -3.18 5.20 -1.80
C GLY A 59 -2.34 4.05 -1.26
N GLY A 60 -1.81 4.18 -0.05
CA GLY A 60 -1.11 3.12 0.69
C GLY A 60 -2.04 1.94 0.94
N SER A 61 -3.25 2.21 1.42
CA SER A 61 -4.31 1.21 1.56
C SER A 61 -4.70 0.57 0.22
N SER A 62 -4.72 1.37 -0.84
CA SER A 62 -5.05 0.88 -2.19
C SER A 62 -4.00 -0.09 -2.73
N VAL A 63 -2.70 0.26 -2.64
CA VAL A 63 -1.64 -0.64 -3.12
C VAL A 63 -1.54 -1.90 -2.26
N PHE A 64 -1.86 -1.80 -0.97
CA PHE A 64 -1.99 -2.97 -0.08
C PHE A 64 -3.10 -3.90 -0.58
N ALA A 65 -4.31 -3.40 -0.81
CA ALA A 65 -5.43 -4.19 -1.34
C ALA A 65 -5.17 -4.74 -2.76
N THR A 66 -4.44 -3.98 -3.60
CA THR A 66 -4.12 -4.34 -4.99
C THR A 66 -3.28 -5.61 -5.10
N VAL A 67 -2.55 -5.98 -4.05
CA VAL A 67 -1.70 -7.17 -4.08
C VAL A 67 -2.22 -8.36 -3.29
N ASP A 68 -3.46 -8.31 -2.81
CA ASP A 68 -4.10 -9.49 -2.23
C ASP A 68 -4.27 -10.61 -3.27
N THR A 69 -4.00 -11.84 -2.84
CA THR A 69 -4.02 -13.03 -3.70
C THR A 69 -5.42 -13.33 -4.23
N ASN A 70 -6.45 -13.20 -3.40
CA ASN A 70 -7.78 -13.69 -3.71
C ASN A 70 -8.64 -12.64 -4.44
N SER A 71 -8.65 -11.39 -3.96
CA SER A 71 -9.50 -10.34 -4.54
C SER A 71 -9.08 -9.92 -5.96
N THR A 72 -7.85 -10.23 -6.37
CA THR A 72 -7.27 -9.76 -7.63
C THR A 72 -7.00 -10.87 -8.66
N LEU A 73 -7.49 -12.10 -8.43
CA LEU A 73 -7.24 -13.25 -9.31
C LEU A 73 -7.54 -12.97 -10.79
N GLN A 74 -8.63 -12.25 -11.07
CA GLN A 74 -9.04 -11.89 -12.43
C GLN A 74 -7.98 -11.09 -13.21
N TYR A 75 -7.12 -10.34 -12.52
CA TYR A 75 -6.10 -9.49 -13.14
C TYR A 75 -4.75 -10.20 -13.31
N ARG A 76 -4.64 -11.47 -12.88
CA ARG A 76 -3.37 -12.21 -12.77
C ARG A 76 -3.33 -13.49 -13.60
N SER A 77 -4.24 -13.61 -14.58
CA SER A 77 -4.30 -14.76 -15.51
C SER A 77 -3.08 -14.83 -16.43
N GLU A 78 -2.65 -13.69 -17.00
CA GLU A 78 -1.48 -13.61 -17.89
C GLU A 78 -0.15 -13.64 -17.13
N ASN A 79 -0.10 -12.93 -16.00
CA ASN A 79 1.08 -12.83 -15.16
C ASN A 79 0.62 -12.94 -13.70
N GLN A 80 1.05 -14.01 -13.02
CA GLN A 80 0.69 -14.27 -11.64
C GLN A 80 1.25 -13.20 -10.67
N ARG A 81 2.30 -12.46 -11.06
CA ARG A 81 2.98 -11.43 -10.27
C ARG A 81 3.22 -10.18 -11.12
N PRO A 82 2.16 -9.44 -11.45
CA PRO A 82 2.23 -8.26 -12.32
C PRO A 82 2.99 -7.10 -11.68
N PHE A 83 2.97 -7.02 -10.35
CA PHE A 83 3.80 -6.10 -9.57
C PHE A 83 4.84 -6.91 -8.77
N LYS A 84 6.12 -6.54 -8.90
CA LYS A 84 7.25 -7.26 -8.31
C LYS A 84 7.46 -6.95 -6.83
N ALA A 85 7.10 -5.74 -6.42
CA ALA A 85 7.25 -5.27 -5.05
C ALA A 85 6.29 -4.10 -4.79
N VAL A 86 5.91 -3.93 -3.52
CA VAL A 86 4.98 -2.89 -3.07
C VAL A 86 5.52 -2.16 -1.84
N ILE A 87 5.47 -0.83 -1.89
CA ILE A 87 5.63 0.01 -0.71
C ILE A 87 4.31 0.70 -0.40
N SER A 88 3.88 0.60 0.87
CA SER A 88 2.67 1.22 1.39
C SER A 88 3.05 2.17 2.53
N PHE A 89 3.02 3.47 2.27
CA PHE A 89 3.27 4.52 3.26
C PHE A 89 2.00 4.80 4.06
N TYR A 90 2.10 4.64 5.39
CA TYR A 90 1.09 4.96 6.40
C TYR A 90 -0.36 4.60 5.98
N PRO A 91 -0.62 3.34 5.58
CA PRO A 91 -1.96 2.92 5.17
C PRO A 91 -2.93 2.86 6.35
N GLY A 92 -4.21 3.05 6.08
CA GLY A 92 -5.27 2.50 6.93
C GLY A 92 -5.43 1.00 6.65
N CYS A 93 -5.14 0.15 7.64
CA CYS A 93 -5.25 -1.31 7.52
C CYS A 93 -6.62 -1.90 7.94
N GLY A 94 -7.56 -1.03 8.32
CA GLY A 94 -8.96 -1.38 8.53
C GLY A 94 -9.61 -1.97 7.27
N LEU A 95 -9.39 -1.28 6.14
CA LEU A 95 -9.80 -1.69 4.78
C LEU A 95 -11.27 -2.14 4.73
N ASN A 96 -12.17 -1.39 5.40
CA ASN A 96 -13.60 -1.67 5.45
C ASN A 96 -13.95 -3.13 5.79
N ASN A 97 -13.19 -3.77 6.70
CA ASN A 97 -13.33 -5.18 7.08
C ASN A 97 -13.17 -6.18 5.92
N ALA A 98 -12.52 -5.77 4.83
CA ALA A 98 -12.21 -6.66 3.70
C ALA A 98 -11.29 -7.81 4.11
N PHE A 99 -11.19 -8.80 3.22
CA PHE A 99 -10.37 -10.00 3.41
C PHE A 99 -10.73 -10.76 4.70
N GLY A 100 -12.02 -10.91 5.01
CA GLY A 100 -12.47 -11.66 6.19
C GLY A 100 -12.37 -10.90 7.53
N GLY A 101 -12.27 -9.57 7.50
CA GLY A 101 -12.17 -8.72 8.70
C GLY A 101 -10.76 -8.67 9.30
N ILE A 102 -10.63 -8.02 10.47
CA ILE A 102 -9.34 -7.87 11.15
C ILE A 102 -8.92 -9.17 11.85
N SER A 103 -9.73 -9.68 12.79
CA SER A 103 -9.37 -10.85 13.61
C SER A 103 -9.20 -12.13 12.78
N ASN A 104 -10.05 -12.31 11.76
CA ASN A 104 -10.03 -13.48 10.87
C ASN A 104 -9.41 -13.17 9.51
N SER A 105 -8.57 -12.12 9.42
CA SER A 105 -7.98 -11.67 8.17
C SER A 105 -7.38 -12.84 7.37
N GLN A 106 -7.82 -12.93 6.11
CA GLN A 106 -7.37 -13.82 5.05
C GLN A 106 -6.51 -13.08 4.02
N TYR A 107 -6.15 -11.82 4.29
CA TYR A 107 -5.24 -11.07 3.43
C TYR A 107 -3.92 -11.83 3.27
N LEU A 108 -3.54 -12.09 2.02
CA LEU A 108 -2.30 -12.76 1.67
C LEU A 108 -1.74 -12.09 0.42
N PRO A 109 -0.61 -11.37 0.49
CA PRO A 109 -0.07 -10.75 -0.70
C PRO A 109 0.43 -11.82 -1.69
N TYR A 110 0.31 -11.58 -2.99
CA TYR A 110 0.93 -12.44 -4.01
C TYR A 110 2.36 -12.01 -4.35
N THR A 111 2.89 -10.98 -3.71
CA THR A 111 4.22 -10.40 -3.98
C THR A 111 4.79 -9.78 -2.72
N HIS A 112 6.03 -9.29 -2.76
CA HIS A 112 6.65 -8.64 -1.61
C HIS A 112 6.00 -7.29 -1.31
N ILE A 113 5.62 -7.06 -0.06
CA ILE A 113 5.06 -5.79 0.40
C ILE A 113 5.73 -5.33 1.69
N LYS A 114 6.00 -4.02 1.77
CA LYS A 114 6.46 -3.40 3.01
C LYS A 114 5.62 -2.17 3.35
N ILE A 115 5.18 -2.13 4.61
CA ILE A 115 4.49 -1.00 5.21
C ILE A 115 5.53 -0.08 5.85
N LEU A 116 5.44 1.21 5.57
CA LEU A 116 6.20 2.27 6.24
C LEU A 116 5.23 3.09 7.08
N ALA A 117 5.04 2.67 8.34
CA ALA A 117 4.00 3.17 9.22
C ALA A 117 4.47 4.38 10.03
N ALA A 118 3.54 5.30 10.28
CA ALA A 118 3.71 6.45 11.15
C ALA A 118 3.27 6.09 12.58
N GLY A 119 4.19 6.11 13.54
CA GLY A 119 3.97 5.55 14.88
C GLY A 119 2.96 6.31 15.75
N ALA A 120 2.72 7.59 15.49
CA ALA A 120 1.71 8.41 16.16
C ALA A 120 0.41 8.55 15.36
N ASP A 121 0.33 7.93 14.18
CA ASP A 121 -0.85 8.02 13.31
C ASP A 121 -2.03 7.22 13.87
N PRO A 122 -3.21 7.84 14.06
CA PRO A 122 -4.43 7.14 14.48
C PRO A 122 -4.82 5.94 13.59
N LEU A 123 -4.46 5.94 12.31
CA LEU A 123 -4.71 4.82 11.41
C LEU A 123 -3.83 3.60 11.72
N TYR A 124 -2.66 3.82 12.32
CA TYR A 124 -1.75 2.78 12.77
C TYR A 124 -2.06 2.33 14.19
N THR A 125 -2.27 3.26 15.12
CA THR A 125 -2.38 2.97 16.57
C THR A 125 -3.58 2.10 16.94
N GLY A 126 -4.57 1.95 16.05
CA GLY A 126 -5.63 0.93 16.19
C GLY A 126 -5.14 -0.53 16.09
N GLY A 127 -3.88 -0.78 15.76
CA GLY A 127 -3.26 -2.12 15.75
C GLY A 127 -3.62 -2.99 14.55
N TYR A 128 -4.49 -2.51 13.66
CA TYR A 128 -4.97 -3.29 12.51
C TYR A 128 -3.85 -3.69 11.57
N CYS A 129 -2.86 -2.81 11.34
CA CYS A 129 -1.71 -3.15 10.49
C CYS A 129 -0.89 -4.29 11.11
N ASN A 130 -0.62 -4.26 12.41
CA ASN A 130 0.07 -5.34 13.12
C ASN A 130 -0.69 -6.66 12.95
N THR A 131 -2.00 -6.66 13.17
CA THR A 131 -2.83 -7.86 12.99
C THR A 131 -2.77 -8.38 11.56
N ARG A 132 -2.91 -7.52 10.54
CA ARG A 132 -2.84 -7.92 9.12
C ARG A 132 -1.49 -8.56 8.78
N VAL A 133 -0.39 -7.96 9.23
CA VAL A 133 0.98 -8.48 9.02
C VAL A 133 1.14 -9.85 9.67
N SER A 134 0.82 -9.97 10.97
CA SER A 134 0.95 -11.24 11.69
C SER A 134 0.07 -12.36 11.12
N ARG A 135 -1.16 -12.02 10.70
CA ARG A 135 -2.08 -12.98 10.06
C ARG A 135 -1.56 -13.44 8.70
N ALA A 136 -1.09 -12.54 7.85
CA ALA A 136 -0.50 -12.92 6.57
C ALA A 136 0.74 -13.82 6.76
N GLN A 137 1.58 -13.55 7.76
CA GLN A 137 2.72 -14.42 8.10
C GLN A 137 2.28 -15.82 8.56
N THR A 138 1.19 -15.93 9.33
CA THR A 138 0.60 -17.24 9.68
C THR A 138 -0.01 -17.96 8.48
N LEU A 139 -0.41 -17.21 7.43
CA LEU A 139 -0.83 -17.73 6.13
C LEU A 139 0.36 -17.96 5.17
N CYS A 140 1.57 -18.13 5.71
CA CYS A 140 2.80 -18.44 4.98
C CYS A 140 3.36 -17.28 4.12
N ALA A 141 2.98 -16.02 4.35
CA ALA A 141 3.64 -14.88 3.70
C ALA A 141 5.08 -14.76 4.19
N SER A 142 6.05 -15.04 3.32
CA SER A 142 7.47 -15.07 3.69
C SER A 142 8.38 -14.86 2.48
N SER A 143 9.69 -14.68 2.73
CA SER A 143 10.67 -14.62 1.65
C SER A 143 10.77 -15.96 0.90
N ALA A 144 10.58 -17.09 1.57
CA ALA A 144 10.65 -18.43 0.96
C ALA A 144 9.50 -18.70 -0.02
N THR A 145 8.34 -18.06 0.20
CA THR A 145 7.14 -18.10 -0.65
C THR A 145 7.09 -16.93 -1.65
N ASN A 146 8.15 -16.12 -1.67
CA ASN A 146 8.33 -14.96 -2.54
C ASN A 146 7.20 -13.92 -2.38
N ASN A 147 6.56 -13.83 -1.22
CA ASN A 147 5.44 -12.94 -0.95
C ASN A 147 5.49 -12.37 0.48
N SER A 148 6.69 -12.02 0.93
CA SER A 148 6.87 -11.51 2.29
C SER A 148 6.07 -10.23 2.53
N ILE A 149 5.57 -10.11 3.75
CA ILE A 149 5.04 -8.86 4.30
C ILE A 149 5.94 -8.41 5.45
N ALA A 150 6.35 -7.14 5.41
CA ALA A 150 7.13 -6.50 6.45
C ALA A 150 6.54 -5.15 6.82
N MET A 151 6.90 -4.63 7.99
CA MET A 151 6.50 -3.31 8.45
C MET A 151 7.64 -2.66 9.22
N THR A 152 7.92 -1.41 8.89
CA THR A 152 8.77 -0.51 9.67
C THR A 152 7.88 0.57 10.26
N VAL A 153 8.03 0.82 11.56
CA VAL A 153 7.26 1.83 12.28
C VAL A 153 8.21 2.95 12.66
N TYR A 154 7.99 4.15 12.11
CA TYR A 154 8.74 5.34 12.51
C TYR A 154 8.13 5.91 13.79
N PRO A 155 8.83 5.89 14.93
CA PRO A 155 8.26 6.26 16.22
C PRO A 155 7.89 7.74 16.26
N ASN A 156 6.81 8.07 16.98
CA ASN A 156 6.31 9.44 17.17
C ASN A 156 6.07 10.24 15.87
N THR A 157 6.00 9.55 14.74
CA THR A 157 5.83 10.14 13.42
C THR A 157 4.35 10.21 13.08
N HIS A 158 3.91 11.31 12.50
CA HIS A 158 2.52 11.62 12.17
C HIS A 158 2.15 11.18 10.76
N HIS A 159 0.85 11.23 10.46
CA HIS A 159 0.33 11.00 9.12
C HIS A 159 0.95 12.01 8.13
N SER A 160 1.21 11.57 6.89
CA SER A 160 1.84 12.41 5.85
C SER A 160 3.28 12.86 6.12
N PHE A 161 4.05 12.15 6.96
CA PHE A 161 5.44 12.51 7.27
C PHE A 161 6.38 12.53 6.05
N ASP A 162 6.02 11.88 4.94
CA ASP A 162 6.77 11.95 3.68
C ASP A 162 6.77 13.35 3.05
N GLU A 163 5.89 14.25 3.49
CA GLU A 163 5.89 15.66 3.08
C GLU A 163 6.76 16.55 3.98
N ALA A 164 7.30 16.03 5.09
CA ALA A 164 8.00 16.79 6.12
C ALA A 164 9.41 17.23 5.70
N LYS A 165 9.50 18.32 4.93
CA LYS A 165 10.78 18.91 4.50
C LYS A 165 11.50 19.69 5.60
N ALA A 166 10.75 20.27 6.53
CA ALA A 166 11.23 21.05 7.66
C ALA A 166 10.18 21.08 8.76
N VAL A 167 10.62 21.39 9.99
CA VAL A 167 9.71 21.56 11.14
C VAL A 167 8.77 22.73 10.86
N SER A 168 7.48 22.53 11.11
CA SER A 168 6.42 23.50 10.85
C SER A 168 5.25 23.29 11.82
N SER A 169 4.15 24.03 11.64
CA SER A 169 2.92 23.78 12.37
C SER A 169 2.27 22.42 12.04
N LYS A 170 2.63 21.81 10.89
CA LYS A 170 2.11 20.50 10.45
C LYS A 170 3.05 19.35 10.80
N PHE A 171 4.36 19.60 10.87
CA PHE A 171 5.39 18.56 10.99
C PHE A 171 6.36 18.85 12.12
N ASP A 172 6.64 17.85 12.94
CA ASP A 172 7.61 17.95 14.03
C ASP A 172 9.00 17.43 13.61
N THR A 173 9.94 17.39 14.56
CA THR A 173 11.30 16.88 14.32
C THR A 173 11.32 15.38 13.98
N ASN A 174 10.37 14.59 14.51
CA ASN A 174 10.29 13.15 14.20
C ASN A 174 9.88 12.95 12.75
N ASP A 175 8.91 13.71 12.26
CA ASP A 175 8.45 13.64 10.87
C ASP A 175 9.58 13.95 9.89
N VAL A 176 10.30 15.04 10.13
CA VAL A 176 11.43 15.49 9.30
C VAL A 176 12.57 14.47 9.33
N ALA A 177 12.84 13.85 10.48
CA ALA A 177 13.86 12.82 10.61
C ALA A 177 13.44 11.49 9.96
N ALA A 178 12.15 11.12 10.01
CA ALA A 178 11.63 9.88 9.44
C ALA A 178 11.64 9.90 7.92
N LYS A 179 11.29 11.04 7.30
CA LYS A 179 11.16 11.17 5.84
C LYS A 179 12.32 10.57 5.03
N PRO A 180 13.58 11.05 5.16
CA PRO A 180 14.67 10.57 4.30
C PRO A 180 14.99 9.09 4.54
N ASN A 181 14.77 8.59 5.75
CA ASN A 181 14.96 7.18 6.08
C ASN A 181 13.92 6.30 5.37
N ALA A 182 12.65 6.71 5.40
CA ALA A 182 11.57 5.99 4.72
C ALA A 182 11.70 6.02 3.20
N ASP A 183 12.11 7.16 2.63
CA ASP A 183 12.38 7.28 1.19
C ASP A 183 13.50 6.32 0.77
N GLN A 184 14.61 6.30 1.52
CA GLN A 184 15.73 5.39 1.22
C GLN A 184 15.35 3.92 1.38
N GLU A 185 14.55 3.61 2.40
CA GLU A 185 14.08 2.25 2.67
C GLU A 185 13.16 1.73 1.56
N ALA A 186 12.29 2.58 1.01
CA ALA A 186 11.46 2.26 -0.15
C ALA A 186 12.33 1.97 -1.39
N VAL A 187 13.34 2.80 -1.67
CA VAL A 187 14.28 2.58 -2.78
C VAL A 187 15.03 1.26 -2.63
N ASN A 188 15.60 1.01 -1.45
CA ASN A 188 16.35 -0.22 -1.17
C ASN A 188 15.46 -1.47 -1.34
N PHE A 189 14.20 -1.39 -0.90
CA PHE A 189 13.25 -2.49 -1.03
C PHE A 189 12.94 -2.80 -2.50
N PHE A 190 12.73 -1.78 -3.33
CA PHE A 190 12.54 -1.98 -4.76
C PHE A 190 13.79 -2.51 -5.45
N GLN A 191 14.99 -2.05 -5.09
CA GLN A 191 16.22 -2.61 -5.65
C GLN A 191 16.40 -4.10 -5.31
N LEU A 192 16.02 -4.50 -4.09
CA LEU A 192 16.13 -5.88 -3.63
C LEU A 192 15.15 -6.82 -4.36
N TYR A 193 13.89 -6.38 -4.54
CA TYR A 193 12.81 -7.25 -5.04
C TYR A 193 12.40 -6.96 -6.49
N ASN A 194 13.10 -6.07 -7.17
CA ASN A 194 12.93 -5.75 -8.58
C ASN A 194 14.29 -5.61 -9.32
N PRO A 195 15.17 -6.63 -9.25
CA PRO A 195 16.53 -6.58 -9.77
C PRO A 195 16.63 -6.44 -11.29
#